data_AF-A0A8K0JBL6-F1
#
_entry.id   AF-A0A8K0JBL6-F1
#
_cell.length_a   1.000
_cell.length_b   1.000
_cell.length_c   1.000
_cell.angle_alpha   90.00
_cell.angle_beta   90.00
_cell.angle_gamma   90.00
#
_symmetry.space_group_name_H-M   'P 1'
#
loop_
_entity.id
_entity.type
_entity.pdbx_description
1 polymer ?
#
loop_
_entity_poly.entity_id
_entity_poly.type
_entity_poly.pdbx_seq_one_letter_code
_entity_poly.pdbx_strand_id
1 'polypeptide(L)'
;MADKENLRAASLYINNQLLSRGLLRDGDSIDFAGTRRSDEEDAVVSGRIIAILNDLILRRDRDAEQRESLSMSMRSLGAENRKLTADLARLHDKKAEAERKADLATAAESALRTQLKSADAHARALRDDVARMKSLVAQSRSSCATEIRRRDRQIDTLKKQLGEAGRSRGTRGNPAITTVTVTGDVGDAATSAASSPGHDGGSVEWEDTLRRETNATLARTAQLLTEENDAMLAVLQRTMAQLRDMSGWVSETREDEQVRRRPACEDVAAELDSVMDHMRVILTNPSFVPIEEVLAREEEIGRLKRGWLKMEDRWKEAVHLMDGWRTRMAVSGRPVCDEDLQMGMRLSPVRVRGLDDGDVPDGVPDDGLSVVKEESGEEEEYAHQDSDGGLRPDHPAAGEASAS
;
A
#
# COMPACT_ATOMS: atom_id res chain seq x y z
N MET A 1 -52.85 40.52 -69.55
CA MET A 1 -53.74 41.08 -68.50
C MET A 1 -54.06 39.94 -67.55
N ALA A 2 -53.54 39.94 -66.33
CA ALA A 2 -53.94 38.93 -65.34
C ALA A 2 -55.41 39.19 -64.95
N ASP A 3 -56.24 38.14 -64.96
CA ASP A 3 -57.67 38.26 -64.69
C ASP A 3 -57.92 38.85 -63.30
N LYS A 4 -58.68 39.95 -63.25
CA LYS A 4 -59.02 40.67 -62.01
C LYS A 4 -59.76 39.78 -61.00
N GLU A 5 -60.43 38.73 -61.48
CA GLU A 5 -61.11 37.73 -60.67
C GLU A 5 -60.12 36.83 -59.92
N ASN A 6 -59.01 36.43 -60.58
CA ASN A 6 -57.95 35.64 -59.94
C ASN A 6 -57.24 36.45 -58.84
N LEU A 7 -57.05 37.76 -59.04
CA LEU A 7 -56.45 38.64 -58.01
C LEU A 7 -57.37 38.83 -56.81
N ARG A 8 -58.69 38.96 -57.02
CA ARG A 8 -59.66 39.02 -55.91
C ARG A 8 -59.73 37.71 -55.14
N ALA A 9 -59.76 36.57 -55.84
CA ALA A 9 -59.72 35.25 -55.20
C ALA A 9 -58.43 35.06 -54.38
N ALA A 10 -57.28 35.46 -54.91
CA ALA A 10 -56.01 35.43 -54.20
C ALA A 10 -56.00 36.37 -52.98
N SER A 11 -56.57 37.57 -53.08
CA SER A 11 -56.67 38.51 -51.96
C SER A 11 -57.52 37.95 -50.81
N LEU A 12 -58.62 37.28 -51.12
CA LEU A 12 -59.51 36.66 -50.14
C LEU A 12 -58.83 35.45 -49.47
N TYR A 13 -58.08 34.65 -50.25
CA TYR A 13 -57.27 33.55 -49.72
C TYR A 13 -56.20 34.04 -48.74
N ILE A 14 -55.46 35.09 -49.09
CA ILE A 14 -54.42 35.68 -48.22
C ILE A 14 -55.05 36.24 -46.94
N ASN A 15 -56.17 36.96 -47.03
CA ASN A 15 -56.86 37.48 -45.86
C ASN A 15 -57.34 36.36 -44.92
N ASN A 16 -57.88 35.26 -45.45
CA ASN A 16 -58.23 34.09 -44.63
C ASN A 16 -57.00 33.44 -43.97
N GLN A 17 -55.86 33.43 -44.66
CA GLN A 17 -54.61 32.88 -44.13
C GLN A 17 -54.00 33.75 -43.02
N LEU A 18 -54.12 35.07 -43.13
CA LEU A 18 -53.65 36.02 -42.12
C LEU A 18 -54.58 36.04 -40.90
N LEU A 19 -55.90 35.92 -41.11
CA LEU A 19 -56.90 35.83 -40.04
C LEU A 19 -56.76 34.53 -39.24
N SER A 20 -56.60 33.38 -39.90
CA SER A 20 -56.39 32.09 -39.21
C SER A 20 -55.08 32.02 -38.40
N ARG A 21 -54.09 32.86 -38.73
CA ARG A 21 -52.84 33.00 -37.96
C ARG A 21 -52.89 34.12 -36.92
N GLY A 22 -54.02 34.83 -36.81
CA GLY A 22 -54.24 35.92 -35.85
C GLY A 22 -53.46 37.20 -36.15
N LEU A 23 -53.03 37.41 -37.42
CA LEU A 23 -52.37 38.65 -37.85
C LEU A 23 -53.35 39.73 -38.33
N LEU A 24 -54.61 39.35 -38.57
CA LEU A 24 -55.71 40.27 -38.87
C LEU A 24 -56.81 40.13 -37.82
N ARG A 25 -57.50 41.23 -37.53
CA ARG A 25 -58.71 41.25 -36.69
C ARG A 25 -59.94 41.04 -37.57
N ASP A 26 -60.99 40.44 -37.01
CA ASP A 26 -62.24 40.20 -37.73
C ASP A 26 -62.81 41.52 -38.28
N GLY A 27 -62.83 41.66 -39.61
CA GLY A 27 -63.33 42.86 -40.31
C GLY A 27 -62.27 43.70 -41.03
N ASP A 28 -60.98 43.50 -40.75
CA ASP A 28 -59.88 44.28 -41.36
C ASP A 28 -59.29 43.57 -42.60
N SER A 29 -60.11 43.33 -43.63
CA SER A 29 -59.63 42.70 -44.87
C SER A 29 -58.82 43.68 -45.73
N ILE A 30 -57.69 43.21 -46.26
CA ILE A 30 -56.82 44.02 -47.13
C ILE A 30 -57.16 43.72 -48.59
N ASP A 31 -57.51 44.75 -49.36
CA ASP A 31 -57.71 44.61 -50.82
C ASP A 31 -56.37 44.70 -51.55
N PHE A 32 -55.83 43.54 -51.94
CA PHE A 32 -54.58 43.44 -52.70
C PHE A 32 -54.79 43.63 -54.22
N ALA A 33 -56.03 43.71 -54.71
CA ALA A 33 -56.33 43.81 -56.14
C ALA A 33 -56.55 45.27 -56.62
N GLY A 34 -56.63 46.23 -55.69
CA GLY A 34 -57.15 47.57 -55.92
C GLY A 34 -56.18 48.74 -55.65
N THR A 35 -54.86 48.57 -55.83
CA THR A 35 -53.81 49.60 -55.56
C THR A 35 -53.77 50.76 -56.58
N ARG A 36 -54.94 51.24 -57.04
CA ARG A 36 -55.06 52.30 -58.05
C ARG A 36 -56.12 53.33 -57.68
N ARG A 37 -56.23 53.64 -56.39
CA ARG A 37 -57.07 54.70 -55.83
C ARG A 37 -56.20 55.55 -54.91
N SER A 38 -56.19 56.86 -55.19
CA SER A 38 -55.49 57.96 -54.48
C SER A 38 -54.33 57.57 -53.55
N ASP A 39 -53.14 58.10 -53.84
CA ASP A 39 -51.86 57.86 -53.14
C ASP A 39 -51.91 57.80 -51.59
N GLU A 40 -52.89 58.47 -50.96
CA GLU A 40 -53.11 58.48 -49.51
C GLU A 40 -53.73 57.18 -48.96
N GLU A 41 -54.67 56.55 -49.67
CA GLU A 41 -55.29 55.27 -49.26
C GLU A 41 -54.32 54.09 -49.48
N ASP A 42 -53.54 54.14 -50.56
CA ASP A 42 -52.50 53.17 -50.88
C ASP A 42 -51.38 53.19 -49.82
N ALA A 43 -51.06 54.36 -49.23
CA ALA A 43 -50.10 54.47 -48.14
C ALA A 43 -50.60 53.80 -46.83
N VAL A 44 -51.89 53.92 -46.50
CA VAL A 44 -52.49 53.29 -45.31
C VAL A 44 -52.58 51.76 -45.47
N VAL A 45 -52.92 51.27 -46.66
CA VAL A 45 -52.90 49.83 -46.96
C VAL A 45 -51.48 49.28 -46.92
N SER A 46 -50.51 49.98 -47.52
CA SER A 46 -49.10 49.61 -47.49
C SER A 46 -48.52 49.59 -46.07
N GLY A 47 -48.88 50.56 -45.22
CA GLY A 47 -48.49 50.57 -43.80
C GLY A 47 -49.02 49.37 -43.02
N ARG A 48 -50.27 48.94 -43.28
CA ARG A 48 -50.86 47.74 -42.68
C ARG A 48 -50.18 46.46 -43.13
N ILE A 49 -49.88 46.34 -44.42
CA ILE A 49 -49.12 45.20 -44.97
C ILE A 49 -47.73 45.15 -44.33
N ILE A 50 -47.04 46.29 -44.19
CA ILE A 50 -45.72 46.37 -43.55
C ILE A 50 -45.79 45.95 -42.07
N ALA A 51 -46.82 46.36 -41.33
CA ALA A 51 -47.00 45.96 -39.93
C ALA A 51 -47.20 44.43 -39.80
N ILE A 52 -48.04 43.83 -40.67
CA ILE A 52 -48.27 42.38 -40.71
C ILE A 52 -46.98 41.63 -41.07
N LEU A 53 -46.23 42.14 -42.05
CA LEU A 53 -44.94 41.56 -42.42
C LEU A 53 -43.93 41.65 -41.27
N ASN A 54 -43.88 42.77 -40.55
CA ASN A 54 -43.03 42.92 -39.38
C ASN A 54 -43.40 41.92 -38.28
N ASP A 55 -44.69 41.78 -37.97
CA ASP A 55 -45.17 40.80 -36.98
C ASP A 55 -44.86 39.35 -37.40
N LEU A 56 -44.95 39.03 -38.69
CA LEU A 56 -44.60 37.72 -39.20
C LEU A 56 -43.09 37.45 -39.11
N ILE A 57 -42.27 38.45 -39.42
CA ILE A 57 -40.81 38.38 -39.27
C ILE A 57 -40.46 38.18 -37.80
N LEU A 58 -40.99 39.00 -36.89
CA LEU A 58 -40.73 38.88 -35.45
C LEU A 58 -41.17 37.54 -34.87
N ARG A 59 -42.32 37.00 -35.31
CA ARG A 59 -42.76 35.65 -34.90
C ARG A 59 -41.85 34.57 -35.45
N ARG A 60 -41.45 34.66 -36.72
CA ARG A 60 -40.52 33.72 -37.34
C ARG A 60 -39.16 33.74 -36.64
N ASP A 61 -38.65 34.91 -36.30
CA ASP A 61 -37.36 35.06 -35.64
C ASP A 61 -37.41 34.47 -34.21
N ARG A 62 -38.48 34.76 -33.44
CA ARG A 62 -38.70 34.12 -32.13
C ARG A 62 -38.81 32.60 -32.24
N ASP A 63 -39.56 32.09 -33.21
CA ASP A 63 -39.70 30.64 -33.43
C ASP A 63 -38.35 30.00 -33.84
N ALA A 64 -37.52 30.73 -34.61
CA ALA A 64 -36.19 30.28 -34.99
C ALA A 64 -35.24 30.22 -33.78
N GLU A 65 -35.21 31.27 -32.96
CA GLU A 65 -34.44 31.32 -31.71
C GLU A 65 -34.87 30.21 -30.74
N GLN A 66 -36.17 29.96 -30.57
CA GLN A 66 -36.68 28.88 -29.72
C GLN A 66 -36.25 27.50 -30.24
N ARG A 67 -36.34 27.27 -31.55
CA ARG A 67 -35.87 26.00 -32.16
C ARG A 67 -34.37 25.82 -31.98
N GLU A 68 -33.59 26.89 -32.15
CA GLU A 68 -32.16 26.84 -31.93
C GLU A 68 -31.83 26.54 -30.47
N SER A 69 -32.44 27.25 -29.52
CA SER A 69 -32.29 27.01 -28.07
C SER A 69 -32.67 25.57 -27.68
N LEU A 70 -33.78 25.03 -28.20
CA LEU A 70 -34.17 23.65 -27.96
C LEU A 70 -33.16 22.66 -28.56
N SER A 71 -32.68 22.92 -29.77
CA SER A 71 -31.66 22.08 -30.42
C SER A 71 -30.34 22.09 -29.66
N MET A 72 -29.95 23.23 -29.07
CA MET A 72 -28.76 23.35 -28.22
C MET A 72 -28.94 22.54 -26.93
N SER A 73 -30.09 22.67 -26.26
CA SER A 73 -30.41 21.90 -25.06
C SER A 73 -30.43 20.39 -25.32
N MET A 74 -31.04 19.94 -26.43
CA MET A 74 -31.02 18.52 -26.83
C MET A 74 -29.61 18.01 -27.09
N ARG A 75 -28.73 18.82 -27.70
CA ARG A 75 -27.31 18.46 -27.88
C ARG A 75 -26.57 18.38 -26.55
N SER A 76 -26.80 19.34 -25.63
CA SER A 76 -26.22 19.32 -24.28
C SER A 76 -26.66 18.08 -23.51
N LEU A 77 -27.96 17.81 -23.45
CA LEU A 77 -28.52 16.63 -22.80
C LEU A 77 -27.98 15.34 -23.41
N GLY A 78 -27.83 15.29 -24.74
CA GLY A 78 -27.22 14.14 -25.43
C GLY A 78 -25.74 13.96 -25.07
N ALA A 79 -24.98 15.05 -24.90
CA ALA A 79 -23.59 14.98 -24.46
C ALA A 79 -23.47 14.55 -22.98
N GLU A 80 -24.30 15.11 -22.11
CA GLU A 80 -24.38 14.76 -20.70
C GLU A 80 -24.79 13.30 -20.50
N ASN A 81 -25.80 12.82 -21.22
CA ASN A 81 -26.24 11.42 -21.14
C ASN A 81 -25.13 10.44 -21.54
N ARG A 82 -24.37 10.76 -22.61
CA ARG A 82 -23.19 9.97 -23.01
C ARG A 82 -22.11 10.00 -21.93
N LYS A 83 -21.84 11.16 -21.33
CA LYS A 83 -20.87 11.30 -20.24
C LYS A 83 -21.27 10.45 -19.02
N LEU A 84 -22.52 10.58 -18.57
CA LEU A 84 -23.06 9.80 -17.46
C LEU A 84 -23.02 8.29 -17.74
N THR A 85 -23.32 7.87 -18.97
CA THR A 85 -23.23 6.46 -19.37
C THR A 85 -21.78 5.94 -19.31
N ALA A 86 -20.81 6.74 -19.76
CA ALA A 86 -19.40 6.40 -19.66
C ALA A 86 -18.91 6.33 -18.21
N ASP A 87 -19.34 7.26 -17.36
CA ASP A 87 -19.01 7.27 -15.93
C ASP A 87 -19.65 6.09 -15.19
N LEU A 88 -20.89 5.73 -15.52
CA LEU A 88 -21.54 4.53 -14.99
C LEU A 88 -20.79 3.25 -15.38
N ALA A 89 -20.34 3.13 -16.63
CA ALA A 89 -19.53 1.98 -17.05
C ALA A 89 -18.22 1.89 -16.26
N ARG A 90 -17.51 3.01 -16.11
CA ARG A 90 -16.27 3.08 -15.31
C ARG A 90 -16.49 2.73 -13.84
N LEU A 91 -17.59 3.19 -13.25
CA LEU A 91 -17.94 2.85 -11.87
C LEU A 91 -18.29 1.37 -11.72
N HIS A 92 -18.96 0.80 -12.72
CA HIS A 92 -19.27 -0.63 -12.74
C HIS A 92 -17.99 -1.48 -12.83
N ASP A 93 -17.03 -1.11 -13.68
CA ASP A 93 -15.74 -1.80 -13.78
C ASP A 93 -14.95 -1.72 -12.47
N LYS A 94 -14.88 -0.54 -11.86
CA LYS A 94 -14.26 -0.35 -10.53
C LYS A 94 -14.93 -1.19 -9.45
N LYS A 95 -16.26 -1.30 -9.47
CA LYS A 95 -17.01 -2.15 -8.55
C LYS A 95 -16.67 -3.63 -8.76
N ALA A 96 -16.67 -4.10 -10.01
CA ALA A 96 -16.31 -5.49 -10.33
C ALA A 96 -14.86 -5.83 -9.92
N GLU A 97 -13.92 -4.90 -10.10
CA GLU A 97 -12.54 -5.06 -9.61
C GLU A 97 -12.45 -5.08 -8.08
N ALA A 98 -13.20 -4.22 -7.38
CA ALA A 98 -13.25 -4.21 -5.93
C ALA A 98 -13.86 -5.51 -5.36
N GLU A 99 -14.92 -6.04 -5.99
CA GLU A 99 -15.51 -7.33 -5.64
C GLU A 99 -14.49 -8.47 -5.81
N ARG A 100 -13.76 -8.53 -6.94
CA ARG A 100 -12.69 -9.53 -7.13
C ARG A 100 -11.60 -9.44 -6.07
N LYS A 101 -11.18 -8.22 -5.69
CA LYS A 101 -10.18 -8.02 -4.62
C LYS A 101 -10.71 -8.49 -3.26
N ALA A 102 -11.99 -8.25 -2.97
CA ALA A 102 -12.62 -8.71 -1.74
C ALA A 102 -12.71 -10.25 -1.68
N ASP A 103 -13.03 -10.90 -2.80
CA ASP A 103 -13.07 -12.37 -2.88
C ASP A 103 -11.67 -12.98 -2.66
N LEU A 104 -10.63 -12.41 -3.29
CA LEU A 104 -9.25 -12.84 -3.10
C LEU A 104 -8.79 -12.66 -1.63
N ALA A 105 -9.11 -11.52 -1.02
CA ALA A 105 -8.80 -11.26 0.39
C ALA A 105 -9.52 -12.25 1.32
N THR A 106 -10.80 -12.55 1.04
CA THR A 106 -11.59 -13.52 1.81
C THR A 106 -11.03 -14.93 1.68
N ALA A 107 -10.63 -15.33 0.47
CA ALA A 107 -9.97 -16.61 0.22
C ALA A 107 -8.64 -16.70 0.99
N ALA A 108 -7.80 -15.66 0.93
CA ALA A 108 -6.54 -15.59 1.67
C ALA A 108 -6.75 -15.65 3.20
N GLU A 109 -7.75 -14.95 3.73
CA GLU A 109 -8.12 -14.99 5.15
C GLU A 109 -8.54 -16.41 5.56
N SER A 110 -9.34 -17.09 4.74
CA SER A 110 -9.74 -18.47 5.01
C SER A 110 -8.56 -19.45 5.06
N ALA A 111 -7.57 -19.27 4.17
CA ALA A 111 -6.35 -20.08 4.14
C ALA A 111 -5.45 -19.80 5.35
N LEU A 112 -5.26 -18.54 5.72
CA LEU A 112 -4.49 -18.18 6.92
C LEU A 112 -5.16 -18.69 8.20
N ARG A 113 -6.50 -18.68 8.27
CA ARG A 113 -7.23 -19.28 9.41
C ARG A 113 -7.03 -20.78 9.51
N THR A 114 -6.97 -21.52 8.39
CA THR A 114 -6.71 -22.97 8.44
C THR A 114 -5.27 -23.25 8.84
N GLN A 115 -4.31 -22.47 8.34
CA GLN A 115 -2.91 -22.55 8.78
C GLN A 115 -2.75 -22.25 10.27
N LEU A 116 -3.42 -21.22 10.80
CA LEU A 116 -3.39 -20.90 12.24
C LEU A 116 -3.93 -22.06 13.09
N LYS A 117 -5.08 -22.63 12.72
CA LYS A 117 -5.65 -23.80 13.41
C LYS A 117 -4.72 -25.00 13.38
N SER A 118 -4.04 -25.24 12.26
CA SER A 118 -3.03 -26.28 12.13
C SER A 118 -1.85 -26.01 13.05
N ALA A 119 -1.27 -24.80 13.02
CA ALA A 119 -0.15 -24.42 13.88
C ALA A 119 -0.50 -24.53 15.38
N ASP A 120 -1.70 -24.12 15.77
CA ASP A 120 -2.20 -24.28 17.15
C ASP A 120 -2.29 -25.75 17.57
N ALA A 121 -2.76 -26.63 16.68
CA ALA A 121 -2.80 -28.06 16.94
C ALA A 121 -1.39 -28.65 17.13
N HIS A 122 -0.43 -28.25 16.28
CA HIS A 122 0.97 -28.66 16.42
C HIS A 122 1.60 -28.14 17.72
N ALA A 123 1.33 -26.89 18.09
CA ALA A 123 1.82 -26.31 19.35
C ALA A 123 1.26 -27.04 20.58
N ARG A 124 -0.02 -27.46 20.55
CA ARG A 124 -0.62 -28.30 21.60
C ARG A 124 0.05 -29.67 21.68
N ALA A 125 0.26 -30.33 20.55
CA ALA A 125 0.95 -31.63 20.51
C ALA A 125 2.37 -31.55 21.10
N LEU A 126 3.13 -30.51 20.75
CA LEU A 126 4.47 -30.29 21.32
C LEU A 126 4.43 -30.02 22.83
N ARG A 127 3.43 -29.29 23.33
CA ARG A 127 3.25 -29.10 24.78
C ARG A 127 2.97 -30.41 25.50
N ASP A 128 2.17 -31.28 24.90
CA ASP A 128 1.88 -32.61 25.45
C ASP A 128 3.12 -33.52 25.44
N ASP A 129 3.95 -33.46 24.39
CA ASP A 129 5.24 -34.16 24.33
C ASP A 129 6.22 -33.68 25.40
N VAL A 130 6.32 -32.37 25.60
CA VAL A 130 7.14 -31.79 26.68
C VAL A 130 6.63 -32.25 28.05
N ALA A 131 5.31 -32.30 28.26
CA ALA A 131 4.73 -32.79 29.51
C ALA A 131 5.06 -34.28 29.74
N ARG A 132 4.94 -35.13 28.71
CA ARG A 132 5.35 -36.55 28.75
C ARG A 132 6.83 -36.70 29.08
N MET A 133 7.70 -35.94 28.41
CA MET A 133 9.14 -36.00 28.64
C MET A 133 9.53 -35.55 30.05
N LYS A 134 8.88 -34.50 30.58
CA LYS A 134 9.05 -34.09 31.99
C LYS A 134 8.69 -35.22 32.97
N SER A 135 7.58 -35.92 32.72
CA SER A 135 7.18 -37.09 33.51
C SER A 135 8.22 -38.21 33.45
N LEU A 136 8.71 -38.55 32.25
CA LEU A 136 9.74 -39.58 32.05
C LEU A 136 11.04 -39.24 32.79
N VAL A 137 11.48 -37.98 32.75
CA VAL A 137 12.68 -37.51 33.47
C VAL A 137 12.47 -37.58 34.98
N ALA A 138 11.29 -37.24 35.49
CA ALA A 138 11.00 -37.37 36.92
C ALA A 138 11.02 -38.85 37.36
N GLN A 139 10.45 -39.75 36.53
CA GLN A 139 10.48 -41.19 36.77
C GLN A 139 11.91 -41.75 36.75
N SER A 140 12.74 -41.37 35.78
CA SER A 140 14.13 -41.83 35.69
C SER A 140 14.98 -41.36 36.87
N ARG A 141 14.81 -40.11 37.32
CA ARG A 141 15.44 -39.58 38.55
C ARG A 141 15.02 -40.36 39.78
N SER A 142 13.73 -40.67 39.92
CA SER A 142 13.22 -41.48 41.03
C SER A 142 13.82 -42.88 41.02
N SER A 143 13.85 -43.54 39.85
CA SER A 143 14.45 -44.88 39.68
C SER A 143 15.94 -44.90 39.97
N CYS A 144 16.69 -43.89 39.50
CA CYS A 144 18.11 -43.76 39.81
C CYS A 144 18.34 -43.59 41.32
N ALA A 145 17.53 -42.76 41.98
CA ALA A 145 17.63 -42.55 43.42
C ALA A 145 17.26 -43.81 44.23
N THR A 146 16.36 -44.68 43.77
CA THR A 146 16.07 -45.95 44.43
C THR A 146 17.19 -46.97 44.22
N GLU A 147 17.77 -47.02 43.02
CA GLU A 147 18.93 -47.87 42.71
C GLU A 147 20.17 -47.50 43.52
N ILE A 148 20.49 -46.21 43.65
CA ILE A 148 21.62 -45.74 44.48
C ILE A 148 21.42 -46.21 45.92
N ARG A 149 20.24 -45.98 46.52
CA ARG A 149 19.95 -46.46 47.88
C ARG A 149 20.01 -47.99 48.00
N ARG A 150 19.70 -48.74 46.94
CA ARG A 150 19.84 -50.21 46.93
C ARG A 150 21.31 -50.62 46.92
N ARG A 151 22.12 -49.98 46.06
CA ARG A 151 23.57 -50.19 46.00
C ARG A 151 24.24 -49.80 47.30
N ASP A 152 23.87 -48.68 47.93
CA ASP A 152 24.41 -48.25 49.23
C ASP A 152 24.18 -49.30 50.31
N ARG A 153 22.95 -49.85 50.42
CA ARG A 153 22.66 -50.94 51.37
C ARG A 153 23.48 -52.20 51.09
N GLN A 154 23.70 -52.55 49.82
CA GLN A 154 24.55 -53.68 49.44
C GLN A 154 26.01 -53.43 49.84
N ILE A 155 26.53 -52.24 49.55
CA ILE A 155 27.88 -51.81 49.93
C ILE A 155 28.04 -51.87 51.46
N ASP A 156 27.07 -51.37 52.22
CA ASP A 156 27.12 -51.42 53.69
C ASP A 156 27.09 -52.86 54.22
N THR A 157 26.35 -53.75 53.56
CA THR A 157 26.32 -55.18 53.90
C THR A 157 27.68 -55.83 53.63
N LEU A 158 28.27 -55.57 52.46
CA LEU A 158 29.60 -56.08 52.10
C LEU A 158 30.68 -55.51 53.03
N LYS A 159 30.60 -54.23 53.40
CA LYS A 159 31.50 -53.60 54.38
C LYS A 159 31.40 -54.28 55.75
N LYS A 160 30.20 -54.61 56.22
CA LYS A 160 30.00 -55.36 57.48
C LYS A 160 30.63 -56.75 57.40
N GLN A 161 30.38 -57.49 56.33
CA GLN A 161 30.97 -58.82 56.11
C GLN A 161 32.51 -58.76 56.07
N LEU A 162 33.09 -57.78 55.39
CA LEU A 162 34.54 -57.57 55.36
C LEU A 162 35.09 -57.19 56.76
N GLY A 163 34.36 -56.35 57.50
CA GLY A 163 34.70 -55.98 58.88
C GLY A 163 34.61 -57.17 59.86
N GLU A 164 33.65 -58.06 59.69
CA GLU A 164 33.52 -59.31 60.45
C GLU A 164 34.62 -60.32 60.09
N ALA A 165 34.94 -60.46 58.80
CA ALA A 165 36.09 -61.24 58.34
C ALA A 165 37.41 -60.70 58.95
N GLY A 166 37.58 -59.38 59.03
CA GLY A 166 38.73 -58.72 59.65
C GLY A 166 38.74 -58.75 61.19
N ARG A 167 37.59 -58.96 61.84
CA ARG A 167 37.47 -59.09 63.32
C ARG A 167 37.73 -60.51 63.83
N SER A 168 37.98 -61.49 62.95
CA SER A 168 38.39 -62.84 63.32
C SER A 168 39.85 -62.90 63.85
N ARG A 169 40.18 -62.09 64.86
CA ARG A 169 41.38 -62.34 65.68
C ARG A 169 41.05 -63.41 66.72
N GLY A 170 40.97 -64.64 66.24
CA GLY A 170 40.75 -65.82 67.07
C GLY A 170 40.41 -67.08 66.28
N THR A 171 41.38 -67.60 65.52
CA THR A 171 41.50 -69.00 65.06
C THR A 171 40.32 -69.62 64.28
N ARG A 172 40.42 -69.54 62.95
CA ARG A 172 40.35 -70.64 61.95
C ARG A 172 39.91 -70.04 60.62
N GLY A 173 40.84 -70.05 59.65
CA GLY A 173 40.61 -69.54 58.32
C GLY A 173 39.46 -70.26 57.63
N ASN A 174 38.51 -69.49 57.10
CA ASN A 174 37.58 -69.96 56.09
C ASN A 174 38.24 -69.73 54.70
N PRO A 175 38.52 -70.78 53.92
CA PRO A 175 39.35 -70.70 52.71
C PRO A 175 38.70 -69.99 51.50
N ALA A 176 37.62 -69.22 51.69
CA ALA A 176 36.84 -68.65 50.59
C ALA A 176 37.09 -67.15 50.34
N ILE A 177 37.95 -66.48 51.10
CA ILE A 177 38.19 -65.04 50.95
C ILE A 177 39.67 -64.77 50.65
N THR A 178 39.99 -64.74 49.37
CA THR A 178 41.26 -64.26 48.83
C THR A 178 41.23 -62.73 48.87
N THR A 179 41.83 -62.14 49.90
CA THR A 179 42.04 -60.69 49.95
C THR A 179 43.26 -60.34 49.11
N VAL A 180 43.04 -59.93 47.86
CA VAL A 180 44.10 -59.36 47.02
C VAL A 180 44.15 -57.85 47.28
N THR A 181 45.10 -57.42 48.10
CA THR A 181 45.45 -56.01 48.26
C THR A 181 46.28 -55.56 47.06
N VAL A 182 45.63 -54.97 46.06
CA VAL A 182 46.31 -54.27 44.97
C VAL A 182 46.64 -52.87 45.47
N THR A 183 47.85 -52.67 45.97
CA THR A 183 48.47 -51.35 46.00
C THR A 183 48.74 -50.96 44.56
N GLY A 184 47.98 -50.01 44.03
CA GLY A 184 48.26 -49.39 42.74
C GLY A 184 49.52 -48.56 42.87
N ASP A 185 50.67 -49.20 42.75
CA ASP A 185 51.90 -48.55 42.35
C ASP A 185 51.77 -48.22 40.86
N VAL A 186 52.07 -46.98 40.50
CA VAL A 186 52.12 -46.53 39.11
C VAL A 186 53.43 -47.08 38.55
N GLY A 187 53.37 -48.35 38.16
CA GLY A 187 54.45 -49.03 37.46
C GLY A 187 54.49 -48.57 36.01
N ASP A 188 55.35 -47.58 35.75
CA ASP A 188 56.17 -47.56 34.54
C ASP A 188 56.87 -48.93 34.43
N ALA A 189 56.52 -49.67 33.39
CA ALA A 189 56.89 -51.07 33.24
C ALA A 189 58.30 -51.18 32.62
N ALA A 190 59.30 -51.47 33.45
CA ALA A 190 60.56 -52.03 33.00
C ALA A 190 60.97 -53.25 33.86
N THR A 191 60.79 -54.42 33.25
CA THR A 191 61.67 -55.61 33.30
C THR A 191 61.93 -56.30 34.64
N SER A 192 61.37 -57.52 34.78
CA SER A 192 62.11 -58.81 34.88
C SER A 192 61.21 -59.86 35.57
N ALA A 193 60.49 -60.69 34.82
CA ALA A 193 60.92 -62.02 34.36
C ALA A 193 60.88 -63.12 35.44
N ALA A 194 59.76 -63.87 35.47
CA ALA A 194 59.74 -65.32 35.74
C ALA A 194 58.41 -65.96 35.26
N SER A 195 58.45 -66.47 34.02
CA SER A 195 57.74 -67.65 33.49
C SER A 195 56.20 -67.76 33.53
N SER A 196 55.54 -67.33 32.45
CA SER A 196 54.69 -68.20 31.58
C SER A 196 54.15 -67.45 30.35
N PRO A 197 53.76 -68.16 29.27
CA PRO A 197 54.06 -67.77 27.89
C PRO A 197 52.98 -66.91 27.25
N GLY A 198 53.42 -65.93 26.45
CA GLY A 198 52.57 -65.12 25.57
C GLY A 198 52.64 -63.64 25.88
N HIS A 199 53.77 -62.99 25.64
CA HIS A 199 53.85 -61.53 25.73
C HIS A 199 54.56 -60.95 24.49
N ASP A 200 53.87 -61.11 23.36
CA ASP A 200 53.99 -60.26 22.17
C ASP A 200 52.84 -59.22 22.14
N GLY A 201 52.22 -58.95 23.30
CA GLY A 201 50.98 -58.17 23.42
C GLY A 201 51.14 -56.75 23.98
N GLY A 202 52.25 -56.45 24.68
CA GLY A 202 52.44 -55.14 25.32
C GLY A 202 52.67 -53.99 24.34
N SER A 203 53.31 -54.25 23.19
CA SER A 203 53.50 -53.24 22.14
C SER A 203 52.18 -52.95 21.41
N VAL A 204 51.34 -53.97 21.21
CA VAL A 204 50.06 -53.85 20.51
C VAL A 204 49.03 -53.11 21.38
N GLU A 205 49.03 -53.36 22.70
CA GLU A 205 48.10 -52.70 23.63
C GLU A 205 48.37 -51.20 23.79
N TRP A 206 49.65 -50.78 23.81
CA TRP A 206 50.02 -49.37 23.87
C TRP A 206 49.72 -48.66 22.54
N GLU A 207 50.01 -49.31 21.40
CA GLU A 207 49.68 -48.79 20.08
C GLU A 207 48.16 -48.65 19.88
N ASP A 208 47.37 -49.63 20.32
CA ASP A 208 45.91 -49.56 20.32
C ASP A 208 45.36 -48.47 21.26
N THR A 209 46.08 -48.19 22.35
CA THR A 209 45.74 -47.12 23.29
C THR A 209 46.01 -45.74 22.70
N LEU A 210 47.17 -45.55 22.06
CA LEU A 210 47.51 -44.32 21.35
C LEU A 210 46.57 -44.09 20.15
N ARG A 211 46.23 -45.13 19.40
CA ARG A 211 45.25 -45.07 18.31
C ARG A 211 43.87 -44.69 18.81
N ARG A 212 43.42 -45.27 19.94
CA ARG A 212 42.15 -44.87 20.59
C ARG A 212 42.17 -43.41 21.03
N GLU A 213 43.26 -42.94 21.64
CA GLU A 213 43.39 -41.56 22.07
C GLU A 213 43.45 -40.58 20.88
N THR A 214 44.18 -40.94 19.82
CA THR A 214 44.27 -40.17 18.58
C THR A 214 42.92 -40.11 17.87
N ASN A 215 42.22 -41.23 17.77
CA ASN A 215 40.87 -41.27 17.20
C ASN A 215 39.87 -40.48 18.06
N ALA A 216 40.00 -40.53 19.39
CA ALA A 216 39.15 -39.75 20.30
C ALA A 216 39.45 -38.25 20.26
N THR A 217 40.71 -37.84 20.06
CA THR A 217 41.07 -36.44 19.87
C THR A 217 40.61 -35.92 18.51
N LEU A 218 40.84 -36.68 17.43
CA LEU A 218 40.34 -36.35 16.08
C LEU A 218 38.82 -36.25 16.03
N ALA A 219 38.11 -37.18 16.68
CA ALA A 219 36.65 -37.13 16.78
C ALA A 219 36.18 -35.89 17.53
N ARG A 220 36.84 -35.54 18.65
CA ARG A 220 36.52 -34.31 19.40
C ARG A 220 36.80 -33.05 18.58
N THR A 221 37.92 -32.97 17.86
CA THR A 221 38.22 -31.81 17.02
C THR A 221 37.27 -31.70 15.83
N ALA A 222 36.91 -32.82 15.19
CA ALA A 222 35.94 -32.84 14.10
C ALA A 222 34.55 -32.40 14.58
N GLN A 223 34.15 -32.84 15.78
CA GLN A 223 32.92 -32.41 16.41
C GLN A 223 32.94 -30.90 16.71
N LEU A 224 34.00 -30.39 17.34
CA LEU A 224 34.13 -28.95 17.63
C LEU A 224 34.13 -28.09 16.36
N LEU A 225 34.84 -28.51 15.30
CA LEU A 225 34.80 -27.81 14.00
C LEU A 225 33.41 -27.84 13.37
N THR A 226 32.67 -28.93 13.54
CA THR A 226 31.29 -29.03 13.03
C THR A 226 30.35 -28.11 13.81
N GLU A 227 30.47 -28.09 15.15
CA GLU A 227 29.71 -27.21 16.03
C GLU A 227 30.01 -25.73 15.76
N GLU A 228 31.27 -25.36 15.56
CA GLU A 228 31.68 -24.00 15.21
C GLU A 228 31.17 -23.60 13.82
N ASN A 229 31.27 -24.48 12.82
CA ASN A 229 30.71 -24.25 11.49
C ASN A 229 29.19 -24.09 11.51
N ASP A 230 28.48 -24.85 12.35
CA ASP A 230 27.02 -24.71 12.54
C ASP A 230 26.67 -23.39 13.22
N ALA A 231 27.46 -22.97 14.22
CA ALA A 231 27.29 -21.68 14.89
C ALA A 231 27.53 -20.51 13.92
N MET A 232 28.58 -20.56 13.10
CA MET A 232 28.87 -19.55 12.08
C MET A 232 27.76 -19.47 11.03
N LEU A 233 27.29 -20.62 10.54
CA LEU A 233 26.20 -20.68 9.56
C LEU A 233 24.90 -20.12 10.14
N ALA A 234 24.60 -20.40 11.41
CA ALA A 234 23.44 -19.83 12.09
C ALA A 234 23.54 -18.30 12.27
N VAL A 235 24.73 -17.77 12.56
CA VAL A 235 24.96 -16.31 12.63
C VAL A 235 24.78 -15.68 11.25
N LEU A 236 25.39 -16.26 10.21
CA LEU A 236 25.27 -15.76 8.83
C LEU A 236 23.81 -15.74 8.36
N GLN A 237 23.07 -16.83 8.58
CA GLN A 237 21.65 -16.89 8.25
C GLN A 237 20.83 -15.85 9.02
N ARG A 238 21.14 -15.61 10.30
CA ARG A 238 20.48 -14.55 11.09
C ARG A 238 20.78 -13.17 10.54
N THR A 239 22.04 -12.87 10.23
CA THR A 239 22.43 -11.56 9.67
C THR A 239 21.79 -11.33 8.30
N MET A 240 21.71 -12.37 7.49
CA MET A 240 21.09 -12.34 6.17
C MET A 240 19.58 -12.13 6.26
N ALA A 241 18.89 -12.80 7.21
CA ALA A 241 17.48 -12.55 7.48
C ALA A 241 17.23 -11.09 7.92
N GLN A 242 18.08 -10.54 8.79
CA GLN A 242 17.98 -9.14 9.20
C GLN A 242 18.23 -8.17 8.03
N LEU A 243 19.21 -8.45 7.18
CA LEU A 243 19.46 -7.64 5.98
C LEU A 243 18.28 -7.70 5.00
N ARG A 244 17.67 -8.89 4.82
CA ARG A 244 16.43 -9.04 4.02
C ARG A 244 15.26 -8.25 4.58
N ASP A 245 15.07 -8.31 5.90
CA ASP A 245 14.00 -7.56 6.57
C ASP A 245 14.18 -6.05 6.39
N MET A 246 15.42 -5.56 6.47
CA MET A 246 15.74 -4.14 6.25
C MET A 246 15.64 -3.72 4.78
N SER A 247 16.03 -4.59 3.85
CA SER A 247 16.05 -4.28 2.42
C SER A 247 14.73 -4.59 1.70
N GLY A 248 13.80 -5.27 2.36
CA GLY A 248 12.55 -5.76 1.77
C GLY A 248 12.77 -6.76 0.63
N TRP A 249 13.93 -7.43 0.57
CA TRP A 249 14.28 -8.31 -0.54
C TRP A 249 13.55 -9.65 -0.42
N VAL A 250 12.77 -10.00 -1.45
CA VAL A 250 12.08 -11.28 -1.55
C VAL A 250 12.74 -12.08 -2.68
N SER A 251 13.40 -13.19 -2.33
CA SER A 251 13.93 -14.12 -3.32
C SER A 251 12.79 -14.69 -4.16
N GLU A 252 12.84 -14.52 -5.49
CA GLU A 252 11.85 -15.06 -6.43
C GLU A 252 11.83 -16.61 -6.45
N THR A 253 12.81 -17.26 -5.84
CA THR A 253 12.96 -18.73 -5.78
C THR A 253 12.18 -19.41 -4.64
N ARG A 254 11.16 -18.76 -4.07
CA ARG A 254 10.35 -19.33 -2.97
C ARG A 254 9.27 -20.32 -3.41
N GLU A 255 9.38 -20.87 -4.61
CA GLU A 255 8.59 -22.01 -5.08
C GLU A 255 9.51 -23.17 -5.40
N ASP A 256 10.17 -23.74 -4.39
CA ASP A 256 10.45 -25.17 -4.41
C ASP A 256 10.65 -25.68 -2.99
N GLU A 257 9.82 -26.66 -2.66
CA GLU A 257 9.81 -27.51 -1.47
C GLU A 257 11.16 -28.23 -1.31
N GLN A 258 12.21 -27.53 -0.88
CA GLN A 258 13.53 -28.12 -0.69
C GLN A 258 13.69 -28.68 0.71
N VAL A 259 13.22 -29.93 0.82
CA VAL A 259 13.84 -31.03 1.57
C VAL A 259 15.15 -30.61 2.23
N ARG A 260 15.11 -30.40 3.56
CA ARG A 260 16.17 -30.53 4.59
C ARG A 260 17.63 -30.75 4.11
N ARG A 261 18.14 -29.98 3.17
CA ARG A 261 19.56 -30.01 2.78
C ARG A 261 20.19 -28.78 3.40
N ARG A 262 21.26 -28.99 4.16
CA ARG A 262 22.10 -27.91 4.66
C ARG A 262 22.50 -27.07 3.43
N PRO A 263 22.19 -25.75 3.39
CA PRO A 263 22.56 -24.93 2.25
C PRO A 263 24.08 -24.99 2.11
N ALA A 264 24.57 -25.18 0.89
CA ALA A 264 26.01 -25.15 0.67
C ALA A 264 26.53 -23.75 0.99
N CYS A 265 27.81 -23.64 1.39
CA CYS A 265 28.43 -22.34 1.67
C CYS A 265 28.32 -21.41 0.44
N GLU A 266 28.42 -21.98 -0.76
CA GLU A 266 28.27 -21.28 -2.04
C GLU A 266 26.87 -20.71 -2.23
N ASP A 267 25.81 -21.44 -1.83
CA ASP A 267 24.42 -20.97 -1.93
C ASP A 267 24.19 -19.77 -1.02
N VAL A 268 24.70 -19.84 0.22
CA VAL A 268 24.60 -18.73 1.19
C VAL A 268 25.40 -17.52 0.71
N ALA A 269 26.57 -17.72 0.10
CA ALA A 269 27.36 -16.63 -0.46
C ALA A 269 26.62 -15.93 -1.62
N ALA A 270 26.08 -16.68 -2.57
CA ALA A 270 25.33 -16.12 -3.70
C ALA A 270 24.06 -15.36 -3.25
N GLU A 271 23.34 -15.89 -2.24
CA GLU A 271 22.18 -15.22 -1.68
C GLU A 271 22.56 -13.93 -0.94
N LEU A 272 23.73 -13.90 -0.27
CA LEU A 272 24.24 -12.71 0.41
C LEU A 272 24.62 -11.63 -0.60
N ASP A 273 25.32 -11.99 -1.68
CA ASP A 273 25.71 -11.05 -2.73
C ASP A 273 24.48 -10.41 -3.39
N SER A 274 23.42 -11.19 -3.63
CA SER A 274 22.16 -10.66 -4.17
C SER A 274 21.47 -9.67 -3.24
N VAL A 275 21.41 -9.97 -1.94
CA VAL A 275 20.84 -9.05 -0.93
C VAL A 275 21.68 -7.78 -0.84
N MET A 276 23.01 -7.89 -0.85
CA MET A 276 23.92 -6.76 -0.80
C MET A 276 23.84 -5.89 -2.05
N ASP A 277 23.67 -6.48 -3.23
CA ASP A 277 23.47 -5.75 -4.48
C ASP A 277 22.13 -5.01 -4.48
N HIS A 278 21.05 -5.63 -3.99
CA HIS A 278 19.76 -4.96 -3.82
C HIS A 278 19.84 -3.80 -2.82
N MET A 279 20.53 -3.99 -1.69
CA MET A 279 20.79 -2.90 -0.75
C MET A 279 21.63 -1.79 -1.37
N ARG A 280 22.62 -2.12 -2.19
CA ARG A 280 23.40 -1.13 -2.93
C ARG A 280 22.49 -0.34 -3.87
N VAL A 281 21.58 -0.99 -4.60
CA VAL A 281 20.61 -0.33 -5.47
C VAL A 281 19.70 0.58 -4.66
N ILE A 282 19.16 0.13 -3.53
CA ILE A 282 18.33 0.95 -2.63
C ILE A 282 19.12 2.18 -2.18
N LEU A 283 20.31 2.00 -1.61
CA LEU A 283 21.10 3.10 -1.06
C LEU A 283 21.70 4.03 -2.13
N THR A 284 21.79 3.59 -3.38
CA THR A 284 22.26 4.42 -4.50
C THR A 284 21.11 4.95 -5.37
N ASN A 285 19.86 4.59 -5.07
CA ASN A 285 18.71 5.11 -5.80
C ASN A 285 18.44 6.56 -5.35
N PRO A 286 18.41 7.54 -6.27
CA PRO A 286 18.10 8.94 -5.97
C PRO A 286 16.67 9.17 -5.47
N SER A 287 15.83 8.12 -5.36
CA SER A 287 14.49 8.19 -4.78
C SER A 287 14.46 8.31 -3.24
N PHE A 288 15.59 8.15 -2.55
CA PHE A 288 15.68 8.40 -1.11
C PHE A 288 15.77 9.90 -0.85
N VAL A 289 14.59 10.50 -0.69
CA VAL A 289 14.41 11.87 -0.24
C VAL A 289 14.95 11.97 1.21
N PRO A 290 15.82 12.94 1.53
CA PRO A 290 16.30 13.16 2.88
C PRO A 290 15.14 13.25 3.87
N ILE A 291 15.31 12.69 5.06
CA ILE A 291 14.23 12.63 6.06
C ILE A 291 13.74 14.03 6.45
N GLU A 292 14.62 15.03 6.37
CA GLU A 292 14.32 16.43 6.61
C GLU A 292 13.29 16.98 5.62
N GLU A 293 13.39 16.62 4.33
CA GLU A 293 12.43 17.04 3.31
C GLU A 293 11.09 16.31 3.48
N VAL A 294 11.11 15.04 3.90
CA VAL A 294 9.87 14.31 4.25
C VAL A 294 9.16 15.00 5.42
N LEU A 295 9.89 15.35 6.48
CA LEU A 295 9.33 16.05 7.65
C LEU A 295 8.76 17.43 7.27
N ALA A 296 9.46 18.19 6.41
CA ALA A 296 8.97 19.47 5.91
C ALA A 296 7.66 19.31 5.10
N ARG A 297 7.58 18.27 4.25
CA ARG A 297 6.34 17.96 3.52
C ARG A 297 5.21 17.52 4.46
N GLU A 298 5.51 16.74 5.49
CA GLU A 298 4.52 16.30 6.48
C GLU A 298 3.97 17.48 7.29
N GLU A 299 4.82 18.43 7.69
CA GLU A 299 4.39 19.65 8.39
C GLU A 299 3.50 20.51 7.50
N GLU A 300 3.86 20.71 6.24
CA GLU A 300 3.07 21.47 5.26
C GLU A 300 1.72 20.79 4.98
N ILE A 301 1.71 19.47 4.80
CA ILE A 301 0.46 18.69 4.69
C ILE A 301 -0.39 18.86 5.96
N GLY A 302 0.24 18.85 7.14
CA GLY A 302 -0.44 19.09 8.41
C GLY A 302 -1.07 20.49 8.49
N ARG A 303 -0.34 21.52 8.04
CA ARG A 303 -0.82 22.91 7.97
C ARG A 303 -1.99 23.05 7.01
N LEU A 304 -1.88 22.47 5.81
CA LEU A 304 -2.95 22.46 4.81
C LEU A 304 -4.19 21.75 5.35
N LYS A 305 -4.05 20.56 5.95
CA LYS A 305 -5.17 19.85 6.58
C LYS A 305 -5.88 20.68 7.65
N ARG A 306 -5.12 21.36 8.52
CA ARG A 306 -5.69 22.28 9.51
C ARG A 306 -6.43 23.46 8.86
N GLY A 307 -5.88 24.03 7.79
CA GLY A 307 -6.53 25.09 7.02
C GLY A 307 -7.85 24.62 6.39
N TRP A 308 -7.84 23.43 5.78
CA TRP A 308 -9.03 22.81 5.21
C TRP A 308 -10.12 22.53 6.24
N LEU A 309 -9.77 21.99 7.41
CA LEU A 309 -10.74 21.76 8.49
C LEU A 309 -11.38 23.07 8.97
N LYS A 310 -10.58 24.14 9.13
CA LYS A 310 -11.11 25.47 9.48
C LYS A 310 -12.05 26.01 8.40
N MET A 311 -11.74 25.80 7.12
CA MET A 311 -12.64 26.18 6.04
C MET A 311 -13.92 25.35 6.10
N GLU A 312 -13.84 24.04 6.31
CA GLU A 312 -15.00 23.16 6.44
C GLU A 312 -15.93 23.59 7.58
N ASP A 313 -15.39 23.91 8.75
CA ASP A 313 -16.18 24.38 9.89
C ASP A 313 -16.85 25.73 9.59
N ARG A 314 -16.14 26.68 8.96
CA ARG A 314 -16.72 27.96 8.50
C ARG A 314 -17.82 27.76 7.46
N TRP A 315 -17.64 26.82 6.54
CA TRP A 315 -18.65 26.47 5.55
C TRP A 315 -19.89 25.87 6.22
N LYS A 316 -19.73 24.99 7.22
CA LYS A 316 -20.85 24.46 8.01
C LYS A 316 -21.60 25.57 8.76
N GLU A 317 -20.87 26.50 9.37
CA GLU A 317 -21.47 27.67 10.03
C GLU A 317 -22.26 28.55 9.05
N ALA A 318 -21.70 28.83 7.87
CA ALA A 318 -22.40 29.59 6.82
C ALA A 318 -23.67 28.87 6.33
N VAL A 319 -23.61 27.54 6.17
CA VAL A 319 -24.77 26.72 5.82
C VAL A 319 -25.83 26.77 6.93
N HIS A 320 -25.44 26.63 8.19
CA HIS A 320 -26.37 26.78 9.32
C HIS A 320 -27.02 28.16 9.38
N LEU A 321 -26.28 29.23 9.05
CA LEU A 321 -26.83 30.58 8.96
C LEU A 321 -27.85 30.71 7.82
N MET A 322 -27.55 30.16 6.63
CA MET A 322 -28.48 30.13 5.50
C MET A 322 -29.75 29.32 5.81
N ASP A 323 -29.61 28.17 6.47
CA ASP A 323 -30.74 27.35 6.92
C ASP A 323 -31.57 28.06 8.00
N GLY A 324 -30.91 28.78 8.91
CA GLY A 324 -31.56 29.63 9.90
C GLY A 324 -32.34 30.77 9.25
N TRP A 325 -31.79 31.41 8.21
CA TRP A 325 -32.48 32.43 7.43
C TRP A 325 -33.67 31.85 6.68
N ARG A 326 -33.51 30.70 6.03
CA ARG A 326 -34.59 30.00 5.33
C ARG A 326 -35.73 29.64 6.28
N THR A 327 -35.41 29.13 7.47
CA THR A 327 -36.40 28.77 8.49
C THR A 327 -37.13 30.01 9.03
N ARG A 328 -36.40 31.11 9.29
CA ARG A 328 -37.00 32.38 9.73
C ARG A 328 -37.88 33.01 8.63
N MET A 329 -37.48 32.93 7.37
CA MET A 329 -38.32 33.37 6.24
C MET A 329 -39.60 32.52 6.15
N ALA A 330 -39.50 31.21 6.34
CA ALA A 330 -40.66 30.31 6.32
C ALA A 330 -41.65 30.56 7.48
N VAL A 331 -41.16 30.94 8.67
CA VAL A 331 -41.99 31.18 9.86
C VAL A 331 -42.52 32.61 9.94
N SER A 332 -41.70 33.61 9.61
CA SER A 332 -42.05 35.04 9.79
C SER A 332 -42.59 35.72 8.54
N GLY A 333 -42.40 35.15 7.35
CA GLY A 333 -42.85 35.71 6.07
C GLY A 333 -42.25 37.07 5.69
N ARG A 334 -41.30 37.60 6.49
CA ARG A 334 -40.59 38.84 6.18
C ARG A 334 -39.28 38.53 5.43
N PRO A 335 -38.94 39.30 4.38
CA PRO A 335 -37.65 39.16 3.72
C PRO A 335 -36.53 39.53 4.71
N VAL A 336 -35.37 38.87 4.58
CA VAL A 336 -34.19 39.11 5.40
C VAL A 336 -33.75 40.57 5.23
N CYS A 337 -33.63 41.31 6.34
CA CYS A 337 -33.20 42.71 6.33
C CYS A 337 -31.68 42.82 6.10
N ASP A 338 -31.22 43.95 5.53
CA ASP A 338 -29.79 44.24 5.36
C ASP A 338 -29.01 44.22 6.70
N GLU A 339 -29.68 44.50 7.82
CA GLU A 339 -29.11 44.40 9.17
C GLU A 339 -28.86 42.94 9.61
N ASP A 340 -29.70 42.00 9.18
CA ASP A 340 -29.52 40.55 9.43
C ASP A 340 -28.39 39.99 8.55
N LEU A 341 -28.27 40.48 7.32
CA LEU A 341 -27.15 40.18 6.42
C LEU A 341 -25.84 40.76 6.97
N GLN A 342 -25.87 41.99 7.52
CA GLN A 342 -24.72 42.59 8.19
C GLN A 342 -24.33 41.86 9.48
N MET A 343 -25.27 41.34 10.27
CA MET A 343 -24.94 40.49 11.42
C MET A 343 -24.29 39.16 11.00
N GLY A 344 -24.71 38.58 9.88
CA GLY A 344 -24.06 37.39 9.31
C GLY A 344 -22.67 37.67 8.73
N MET A 345 -22.47 38.83 8.08
CA MET A 345 -21.17 39.26 7.53
C MET A 345 -20.18 39.77 8.58
N ARG A 346 -20.65 40.25 9.74
CA ARG A 346 -19.80 40.73 10.85
C ARG A 346 -19.10 39.63 11.64
N LEU A 347 -19.27 38.36 11.26
CA LEU A 347 -18.53 37.23 11.82
C LEU A 347 -17.17 36.96 11.13
N SER A 348 -16.50 38.02 10.65
CA SER A 348 -15.09 38.01 10.23
C SER A 348 -14.42 39.34 10.58
N PRO A 349 -13.16 39.35 11.03
CA PRO A 349 -12.67 38.90 12.32
C PRO A 349 -12.56 40.11 13.29
N VAL A 350 -13.53 40.29 14.19
CA VAL A 350 -13.39 41.23 15.31
C VAL A 350 -13.93 40.54 16.57
N ARG A 351 -12.97 40.19 17.43
CA ARG A 351 -13.10 39.87 18.87
C ARG A 351 -14.54 39.64 19.33
N VAL A 352 -14.90 38.37 19.55
CA VAL A 352 -15.98 38.03 20.47
C VAL A 352 -15.51 38.43 21.87
N ARG A 353 -15.72 39.70 22.23
CA ARG A 353 -15.61 40.17 23.60
C ARG A 353 -16.91 39.78 24.29
N GLY A 354 -16.83 38.77 25.15
CA GLY A 354 -17.88 38.50 26.11
C GLY A 354 -18.18 37.03 26.31
N LEU A 355 -17.18 36.21 26.67
CA LEU A 355 -17.34 35.10 27.62
C LEU A 355 -15.98 34.89 28.32
N ASP A 356 -15.94 35.27 29.60
CA ASP A 356 -15.02 34.88 30.67
C ASP A 356 -13.49 34.86 30.37
N ASP A 357 -12.83 35.94 30.82
CA ASP A 357 -11.38 36.00 31.00
C ASP A 357 -10.96 35.09 32.17
N GLY A 358 -10.31 33.97 31.85
CA GLY A 358 -9.57 33.14 32.79
C GLY A 358 -8.30 32.58 32.13
N ASP A 359 -7.18 33.29 32.35
CA ASP A 359 -5.79 32.90 32.13
C ASP A 359 -5.40 32.20 30.81
N VAL A 360 -4.95 32.99 29.83
CA VAL A 360 -3.97 32.54 28.83
C VAL A 360 -2.91 33.64 28.63
N PRO A 361 -1.62 33.36 28.84
CA PRO A 361 -0.56 34.36 28.74
C PRO A 361 -0.33 34.81 27.29
N ASP A 362 -0.10 36.11 27.19
CA ASP A 362 0.27 36.91 26.03
C ASP A 362 1.49 36.32 25.28
N GLY A 363 1.39 36.07 23.97
CA GLY A 363 2.57 35.65 23.18
C GLY A 363 2.37 34.77 21.94
N VAL A 364 1.32 34.95 21.13
CA VAL A 364 1.27 34.32 19.79
C VAL A 364 1.38 35.41 18.71
N PRO A 365 2.44 35.40 17.87
CA PRO A 365 2.54 36.35 16.77
C PRO A 365 1.43 36.12 15.75
N ASP A 366 0.86 37.24 15.31
CA ASP A 366 -0.08 37.37 14.21
C ASP A 366 0.62 37.03 12.89
N ASP A 367 0.68 35.73 12.55
CA ASP A 367 1.13 35.29 11.23
C ASP A 367 -0.02 35.46 10.23
N GLY A 368 -0.05 36.67 9.67
CA GLY A 368 -0.90 37.06 8.57
C GLY A 368 -0.80 36.08 7.40
N LEU A 369 -1.97 35.68 6.89
CA LEU A 369 -2.08 34.92 5.65
C LEU A 369 -1.41 35.71 4.52
N SER A 370 -0.28 35.22 4.00
CA SER A 370 0.35 35.84 2.83
C SER A 370 -0.57 35.67 1.63
N VAL A 371 -0.99 36.79 1.05
CA VAL A 371 -1.65 36.84 -0.25
C VAL A 371 -0.74 36.18 -1.27
N VAL A 372 -1.23 35.07 -1.85
CA VAL A 372 -0.62 34.41 -3.00
C VAL A 372 -0.54 35.44 -4.13
N LYS A 373 0.67 35.84 -4.50
CA LYS A 373 0.92 36.65 -5.69
C LYS A 373 0.78 35.70 -6.88
N GLU A 374 -0.31 35.83 -7.63
CA GLU A 374 -0.47 35.13 -8.90
C GLU A 374 0.70 35.50 -9.81
N GLU A 375 1.54 34.53 -10.16
CA GLU A 375 2.50 34.68 -11.24
C GLU A 375 1.71 34.77 -12.56
N SER A 376 1.58 35.99 -13.06
CA SER A 376 1.19 36.25 -14.44
C SER A 376 2.24 35.61 -15.35
N GLY A 377 1.88 34.51 -16.02
CA GLY A 377 2.73 33.89 -17.03
C GLY A 377 3.07 34.89 -18.12
N GLU A 378 4.36 35.22 -18.21
CA GLU A 378 4.93 35.97 -19.32
C GLU A 378 4.87 35.08 -20.57
N GLU A 379 4.13 35.53 -21.59
CA GLU A 379 4.13 34.93 -22.92
C GLU A 379 5.52 35.12 -23.56
N GLU A 380 6.34 34.07 -23.58
CA GLU A 380 7.58 34.06 -24.36
C GLU A 380 7.28 33.97 -25.86
N GLU A 381 7.34 35.14 -26.51
CA GLU A 381 7.35 35.33 -27.96
C GLU A 381 8.61 34.71 -28.57
N TYR A 382 8.50 33.53 -29.17
CA TYR A 382 9.58 32.91 -29.95
C TYR A 382 9.78 33.69 -31.26
N ALA A 383 10.75 34.60 -31.26
CA ALA A 383 11.30 35.20 -32.46
C ALA A 383 12.06 34.13 -33.28
N HIS A 384 11.49 33.72 -34.42
CA HIS A 384 12.22 33.04 -35.47
C HIS A 384 13.23 34.01 -36.10
N GLN A 385 14.52 33.84 -35.77
CA GLN A 385 15.61 34.37 -36.59
C GLN A 385 16.30 33.23 -37.31
N ASP A 386 16.30 33.35 -38.64
CA ASP A 386 17.08 32.58 -39.58
C ASP A 386 18.57 32.59 -39.23
N SER A 387 19.17 31.40 -39.16
CA SER A 387 20.61 31.25 -39.35
C SER A 387 20.85 30.05 -40.27
N ASP A 388 20.95 30.39 -41.54
CA ASP A 388 21.44 29.56 -42.65
C ASP A 388 22.86 29.05 -42.33
N GLY A 389 22.95 27.78 -41.94
CA GLY A 389 24.18 27.07 -41.61
C GLY A 389 24.56 26.12 -42.73
N GLY A 390 25.54 26.51 -43.52
CA GLY A 390 26.01 25.78 -44.69
C GLY A 390 26.58 24.39 -44.39
N LEU A 391 26.30 23.45 -45.28
CA LEU A 391 27.01 22.17 -45.42
C LEU A 391 27.13 21.85 -46.92
N ARG A 392 28.26 22.25 -47.49
CA ARG A 392 28.81 21.69 -48.74
C ARG A 392 29.63 20.45 -48.36
N PRO A 393 29.50 19.34 -49.10
CA PRO A 393 30.65 18.48 -49.36
C PRO A 393 30.91 18.35 -50.87
N ASP A 394 32.19 18.35 -51.19
CA ASP A 394 32.76 18.32 -52.53
C ASP A 394 32.57 16.99 -53.27
N HIS A 395 32.72 17.10 -54.60
CA HIS A 395 32.61 16.10 -55.66
C HIS A 395 33.50 14.84 -55.52
N PRO A 396 33.21 13.77 -56.30
CA PRO A 396 33.84 12.46 -56.21
C PRO A 396 35.12 12.38 -57.05
N ALA A 397 36.05 11.51 -56.64
CA ALA A 397 37.17 11.06 -57.46
C ALA A 397 37.09 9.54 -57.63
N ALA A 398 36.83 9.12 -58.87
CA ALA A 398 37.12 7.79 -59.37
C ALA A 398 38.54 7.78 -59.95
N GLY A 399 39.32 6.72 -59.71
CA GLY A 399 40.66 6.55 -60.26
C GLY A 399 41.32 5.26 -59.80
N GLU A 400 41.31 4.29 -60.70
CA GLU A 400 41.96 2.97 -60.70
C GLU A 400 43.41 2.96 -60.16
N ALA A 401 43.80 1.88 -59.47
CA ALA A 401 44.94 1.01 -59.85
C ALA A 401 45.27 -0.04 -58.78
N SER A 402 45.23 -1.32 -59.20
CA SER A 402 46.14 -2.43 -58.90
C SER A 402 46.76 -2.60 -57.50
N ALA A 403 46.48 -3.74 -56.84
CA ALA A 403 47.38 -4.90 -56.80
C ALA A 403 46.94 -5.95 -55.75
N SER A 404 47.06 -7.22 -56.16
CA SER A 404 46.99 -8.50 -55.43
C SER A 404 45.63 -9.10 -55.09
#